data_AF-A0A8H5R2Q6-F1
#
_entry.id   AF-A0A8H5R2Q6-F1
#
_cell.length_a   1.000
_cell.length_b   1.000
_cell.length_c   1.000
_cell.angle_alpha   90.00
_cell.angle_beta   90.00
_cell.angle_gamma   90.00
#
_symmetry.space_group_name_H-M   'P 1'
#
loop_
_entity.id
_entity.type
_entity.pdbx_description
1 polymer ?
#
loop_
_entity_poly.entity_id
_entity_poly.type
_entity_poly.pdbx_seq_one_letter_code
_entity_poly.pdbx_strand_id
1 'polypeptide(L)'
;MSQKIQIDSKAKALALGIYQETLDIHRIGVDVCKDVPIHEVIPVTMYQLCEAITTDIFSSVGIQKHEAEECFSAIARKISTTKILQYSKLESFEDVDFIRHKLSKIVRAQAMTEEIVCPPADIMGCVIAAIAYRKLQPTNGRVFGQNEDLVKLFGKLNGTQWLPIAIQVFHKTKLSPFVIELDETCQKPVAEQKFVASGPFWVVTTRMPDMNRYESILRNVLHHSGPSVQPSDPPAPKLEPNDNALPSVEPNETTNAPISISEDDDTENNTITLREYSRQMKSLGKRLPTRDRAIARRARREMMKKPGEAGEQEIEEVGPPKEYFDSYTHLKDVWKTCLQNQVSIPNSLRVLVDHHCTPSQVFHLTELEKEYLEEMQMEVDG
;
A
#
# COMPACT_ATOMS: atom_id res chain seq x y z
N MET A 1 22.13 6.04 -33.72
CA MET A 1 22.58 4.68 -33.35
C MET A 1 21.95 4.30 -32.02
N SER A 2 20.85 3.54 -32.00
CA SER A 2 20.25 3.07 -30.75
C SER A 2 21.09 1.93 -30.17
N GLN A 3 21.78 2.19 -29.05
CA GLN A 3 22.41 1.12 -28.27
C GLN A 3 21.30 0.20 -27.75
N LYS A 4 21.36 -1.06 -28.19
CA LYS A 4 20.48 -2.12 -27.70
C LYS A 4 20.89 -2.40 -26.25
N ILE A 5 20.14 -1.87 -25.29
CA ILE A 5 20.38 -2.13 -23.86
C ILE A 5 20.24 -3.64 -23.66
N GLN A 6 21.36 -4.33 -23.41
CA GLN A 6 21.36 -5.76 -23.14
C GLN A 6 20.85 -5.97 -21.71
N ILE A 7 19.57 -6.32 -21.61
CA ILE A 7 18.92 -6.61 -20.32
C ILE A 7 19.63 -7.78 -19.64
N ASP A 8 19.97 -7.60 -18.36
CA ASP A 8 20.61 -8.60 -17.51
C ASP A 8 19.78 -9.90 -17.47
N SER A 9 20.46 -11.03 -17.64
CA SER A 9 19.88 -12.37 -17.50
C SER A 9 19.10 -12.56 -16.19
N LYS A 10 19.55 -11.95 -15.08
CA LYS A 10 18.88 -12.03 -13.79
C LYS A 10 17.59 -11.22 -13.75
N ALA A 11 17.58 -10.06 -14.39
CA ALA A 11 16.37 -9.26 -14.56
C ALA A 11 15.31 -10.04 -15.37
N LYS A 12 15.72 -10.70 -16.46
CA LYS A 12 14.80 -11.55 -17.25
C LYS A 12 14.24 -12.72 -16.43
N ALA A 13 15.07 -13.39 -15.65
CA ALA A 13 14.63 -14.47 -14.77
C ALA A 13 13.65 -13.99 -13.70
N LEU A 14 13.89 -12.79 -13.14
CA LEU A 14 12.98 -12.14 -12.20
C LEU A 14 11.63 -11.83 -12.87
N ALA A 15 11.63 -11.18 -14.05
CA ALA A 15 10.42 -10.89 -14.80
C ALA A 15 9.61 -12.16 -15.09
N LEU A 16 10.27 -13.22 -15.57
CA LEU A 16 9.64 -14.50 -15.85
C LEU A 16 9.00 -15.11 -14.58
N GLY A 17 9.72 -15.09 -13.46
CA GLY A 17 9.20 -15.59 -12.18
C GLY A 17 7.99 -14.80 -11.67
N ILE A 18 7.98 -13.47 -11.89
CA ILE A 18 6.84 -12.60 -11.60
C ILE A 18 5.63 -13.01 -12.46
N TYR A 19 5.82 -13.19 -13.76
CA TYR A 19 4.76 -13.60 -14.69
C TYR A 19 4.18 -15.00 -14.42
N GLN A 20 5.01 -15.90 -13.92
CA GLN A 20 4.61 -17.29 -13.64
C GLN A 20 4.03 -17.46 -12.24
N GLU A 21 3.99 -16.40 -11.41
CA GLU A 21 3.59 -16.46 -9.99
C GLU A 21 4.44 -17.45 -9.18
N THR A 22 5.66 -17.75 -9.64
CA THR A 22 6.61 -18.65 -8.97
C THR A 22 7.75 -17.90 -8.29
N LEU A 23 7.70 -16.57 -8.27
CA LEU A 23 8.75 -15.76 -7.69
C LEU A 23 8.79 -15.91 -6.16
N ASP A 24 9.96 -16.30 -5.67
CA ASP A 24 10.31 -16.14 -4.26
C ASP A 24 10.61 -14.67 -3.96
N ILE A 25 9.74 -14.03 -3.18
CA ILE A 25 9.85 -12.62 -2.78
C ILE A 25 11.14 -12.30 -2.02
N HIS A 26 11.80 -13.29 -1.40
CA HIS A 26 13.08 -13.09 -0.72
C HIS A 26 14.27 -13.02 -1.68
N ARG A 27 14.05 -13.31 -2.98
CA ARG A 27 15.07 -13.25 -4.03
C ARG A 27 15.00 -11.98 -4.89
N ILE A 28 14.24 -10.97 -4.45
CA ILE A 28 14.15 -9.66 -5.14
C ILE A 28 15.20 -8.64 -4.66
N GLY A 29 16.09 -9.06 -3.76
CA GLY A 29 17.13 -8.20 -3.21
C GLY A 29 18.10 -7.68 -4.26
N VAL A 30 18.73 -6.53 -3.98
CA VAL A 30 19.73 -5.88 -4.86
C VAL A 30 20.91 -6.80 -5.17
N ASP A 31 21.25 -7.69 -4.22
CA ASP A 31 22.27 -8.73 -4.36
C ASP A 31 21.93 -9.76 -5.46
N VAL A 32 20.65 -10.02 -5.68
CA VAL A 32 20.17 -10.94 -6.71
C VAL A 32 19.89 -10.20 -8.02
N CYS A 33 19.07 -9.16 -7.99
CA CYS A 33 18.69 -8.38 -9.17
C CYS A 33 18.85 -6.90 -8.88
N LYS A 34 19.93 -6.29 -9.37
CA LYS A 34 20.20 -4.87 -9.13
C LYS A 34 19.17 -3.98 -9.82
N ASP A 35 18.80 -4.31 -11.05
CA ASP A 35 17.91 -3.51 -11.88
C ASP A 35 16.65 -4.32 -12.20
N VAL A 36 15.57 -4.06 -11.45
CA VAL A 36 14.28 -4.73 -11.67
C VAL A 36 13.71 -4.24 -13.01
N PRO A 37 13.32 -5.13 -13.94
CA PRO A 37 12.93 -4.74 -15.29
C PRO A 37 11.48 -4.24 -15.31
N ILE A 38 11.21 -3.09 -14.72
CA ILE A 38 9.85 -2.56 -14.52
C ILE A 38 9.12 -2.36 -15.83
N HIS A 39 9.83 -1.94 -16.89
CA HIS A 39 9.24 -1.73 -18.21
C HIS A 39 8.84 -3.04 -18.91
N GLU A 40 9.35 -4.17 -18.44
CA GLU A 40 9.02 -5.51 -18.96
C GLU A 40 8.00 -6.23 -18.10
N VAL A 41 7.53 -5.64 -16.99
CA VAL A 41 6.54 -6.23 -16.10
C VAL A 41 5.27 -5.38 -16.13
N ILE A 42 4.13 -6.00 -16.39
CA ILE A 42 2.84 -5.30 -16.42
C ILE A 42 2.54 -4.73 -15.02
N PRO A 43 2.02 -3.50 -14.88
CA PRO A 43 1.77 -2.87 -13.58
C PRO A 43 0.96 -3.73 -12.60
N VAL A 44 -0.02 -4.49 -13.10
CA VAL A 44 -0.84 -5.41 -12.29
C VAL A 44 0.04 -6.47 -11.61
N THR A 45 0.99 -7.06 -12.33
CA THR A 45 1.86 -8.11 -11.78
C THR A 45 2.89 -7.53 -10.80
N MET A 46 3.32 -6.29 -11.02
CA MET A 46 4.14 -5.57 -10.05
C MET A 46 3.37 -5.30 -8.75
N TYR A 47 2.09 -4.94 -8.85
CA TYR A 47 1.23 -4.77 -7.68
C TYR A 47 1.00 -6.09 -6.92
N GLN A 48 0.80 -7.21 -7.64
CA GLN A 48 0.72 -8.54 -7.03
C GLN A 48 1.99 -8.90 -6.24
N LEU A 49 3.18 -8.54 -6.75
CA LEU A 49 4.43 -8.69 -6.00
C LEU A 49 4.42 -7.86 -4.71
N CYS A 50 3.91 -6.64 -4.74
CA CYS A 50 3.75 -5.80 -3.55
C CYS A 50 2.75 -6.40 -2.54
N GLU A 51 1.65 -7.01 -3.02
CA GLU A 51 0.70 -7.75 -2.18
C GLU A 51 1.35 -8.99 -1.54
N ALA A 52 2.20 -9.70 -2.27
CA ALA A 52 2.93 -10.86 -1.74
C ALA A 52 3.89 -10.46 -0.62
N ILE A 53 4.65 -9.37 -0.80
CA ILE A 53 5.50 -8.78 0.25
C ILE A 53 4.64 -8.39 1.47
N THR A 54 3.52 -7.72 1.23
CA THR A 54 2.62 -7.28 2.32
C THR A 54 2.03 -8.48 3.06
N THR A 55 1.69 -9.55 2.34
CA THR A 55 1.16 -10.79 2.93
C THR A 55 2.18 -11.46 3.84
N ASP A 56 3.46 -11.49 3.44
CA ASP A 56 4.53 -12.03 4.28
C ASP A 56 4.82 -11.12 5.49
N ILE A 57 4.72 -9.80 5.35
CA ILE A 57 4.77 -8.85 6.48
C ILE A 57 3.64 -9.12 7.47
N PHE A 58 2.41 -9.31 7.02
CA PHE A 58 1.26 -9.63 7.85
C PHE A 58 1.41 -10.98 8.55
N SER A 59 1.84 -12.00 7.80
CA SER A 59 2.09 -13.34 8.32
C SER A 59 3.16 -13.33 9.41
N SER A 60 4.17 -12.46 9.29
CA SER A 60 5.25 -12.33 10.28
C SER A 60 4.79 -11.87 11.67
N VAL A 61 3.64 -11.19 11.74
CA VAL A 61 3.06 -10.69 12.98
C VAL A 61 1.79 -11.46 13.37
N GLY A 62 1.52 -12.59 12.69
CA GLY A 62 0.39 -13.45 12.98
C GLY A 62 -0.98 -12.86 12.63
N ILE A 63 -1.05 -11.87 11.73
CA ILE A 63 -2.30 -11.22 11.33
C ILE A 63 -2.63 -11.63 9.89
N GLN A 64 -3.86 -12.06 9.63
CA GLN A 64 -4.33 -12.41 8.30
C GLN A 64 -4.86 -11.18 7.55
N LYS A 65 -4.82 -11.21 6.21
CA LYS A 65 -5.29 -10.11 5.34
C LYS A 65 -6.71 -9.64 5.68
N HIS A 66 -7.62 -10.57 5.96
CA HIS A 66 -9.02 -10.26 6.22
C HIS A 66 -9.26 -9.59 7.59
N GLU A 67 -8.34 -9.72 8.54
CA GLU A 67 -8.44 -9.10 9.86
C GLU A 67 -8.12 -7.60 9.83
N ALA A 68 -7.33 -7.15 8.85
CA ALA A 68 -6.95 -5.75 8.68
C ALA A 68 -6.80 -5.36 7.19
N GLU A 69 -7.86 -5.61 6.40
CA GLU A 69 -7.86 -5.42 4.94
C GLU A 69 -7.51 -3.98 4.51
N GLU A 70 -7.98 -2.98 5.26
CA GLU A 70 -7.68 -1.57 4.99
C GLU A 70 -6.18 -1.28 5.18
N CYS A 71 -5.59 -1.79 6.26
CA CYS A 71 -4.16 -1.64 6.55
C CYS A 71 -3.31 -2.38 5.50
N PHE A 72 -3.73 -3.59 5.14
CA PHE A 72 -3.09 -4.39 4.09
C PHE A 72 -3.04 -3.60 2.77
N SER A 73 -4.18 -3.07 2.35
CA SER A 73 -4.30 -2.29 1.12
C SER A 73 -3.46 -1.01 1.19
N ALA A 74 -3.41 -0.35 2.35
CA ALA A 74 -2.58 0.83 2.56
C ALA A 74 -1.09 0.52 2.39
N ILE A 75 -0.58 -0.56 3.02
CA ILE A 75 0.83 -0.98 2.91
C ILE A 75 1.16 -1.40 1.47
N ALA A 76 0.37 -2.28 0.86
CA ALA A 76 0.62 -2.77 -0.50
C ALA A 76 0.64 -1.62 -1.52
N ARG A 77 -0.34 -0.71 -1.42
CA ARG A 77 -0.38 0.51 -2.23
C ARG A 77 0.84 1.37 -1.97
N LYS A 78 1.24 1.58 -0.71
CA LYS A 78 2.40 2.41 -0.37
C LYS A 78 3.69 1.83 -0.97
N ILE A 79 3.92 0.52 -0.86
CA ILE A 79 5.08 -0.16 -1.47
C ILE A 79 5.06 0.02 -3.00
N SER A 80 3.89 -0.13 -3.63
CA SER A 80 3.74 0.03 -5.08
C SER A 80 3.98 1.47 -5.54
N THR A 81 3.38 2.47 -4.89
CA THR A 81 3.48 3.88 -5.30
C THR A 81 4.87 4.44 -5.07
N THR A 82 5.52 3.98 -4.00
CA THR A 82 6.88 4.39 -3.66
C THR A 82 7.94 3.80 -4.58
N LYS A 83 7.57 2.84 -5.44
CA LYS A 83 8.49 2.23 -6.42
C LYS A 83 9.77 1.68 -5.77
N ILE A 84 9.70 1.23 -4.51
CA ILE A 84 10.86 0.73 -3.74
C ILE A 84 11.66 -0.32 -4.51
N LEU A 85 10.97 -1.18 -5.25
CA LEU A 85 11.58 -2.26 -6.01
C LEU A 85 12.49 -1.77 -7.15
N GLN A 86 12.36 -0.51 -7.57
CA GLN A 86 13.13 0.08 -8.67
C GLN A 86 14.51 0.57 -8.23
N TYR A 87 14.68 0.83 -6.94
CA TYR A 87 15.91 1.41 -6.42
C TYR A 87 16.93 0.33 -6.10
N SER A 88 18.22 0.68 -6.20
CA SER A 88 19.32 -0.20 -5.81
C SER A 88 20.07 0.30 -4.57
N LYS A 89 19.76 1.53 -4.12
CA LYS A 89 20.39 2.20 -2.98
C LYS A 89 19.32 2.89 -2.14
N LEU A 90 19.54 2.93 -0.82
CA LEU A 90 18.57 3.56 0.08
C LEU A 90 18.44 5.06 -0.16
N GLU A 91 19.53 5.77 -0.48
CA GLU A 91 19.49 7.21 -0.75
C GLU A 91 18.88 7.59 -2.10
N SER A 92 18.81 6.65 -3.04
CA SER A 92 18.16 6.89 -4.35
C SER A 92 16.64 6.82 -4.27
N PHE A 93 16.11 6.33 -3.16
CA PHE A 93 14.69 6.15 -2.95
C PHE A 93 13.99 7.51 -2.85
N GLU A 94 13.25 7.91 -3.89
CA GLU A 94 12.62 9.24 -3.99
C GLU A 94 11.70 9.54 -2.80
N ASP A 95 10.94 8.55 -2.35
CA ASP A 95 10.03 8.70 -1.21
C ASP A 95 10.72 8.64 0.16
N VAL A 96 12.05 8.50 0.22
CA VAL A 96 12.78 8.56 1.48
C VAL A 96 12.64 9.93 2.14
N ASP A 97 12.49 11.01 1.36
CA ASP A 97 12.24 12.36 1.89
C ASP A 97 10.85 12.46 2.53
N PHE A 98 9.82 11.85 1.91
CA PHE A 98 8.49 11.77 2.48
C PHE A 98 8.49 10.97 3.79
N ILE A 99 9.15 9.81 3.79
CA ILE A 99 9.31 8.98 4.99
C ILE A 99 10.04 9.79 6.06
N ARG A 100 11.17 10.43 5.73
CA ARG A 100 11.95 11.27 6.66
C ARG A 100 11.09 12.37 7.27
N HIS A 101 10.30 13.08 6.46
CA HIS A 101 9.41 14.13 6.96
C HIS A 101 8.36 13.59 7.95
N LYS A 102 7.83 12.39 7.71
CA LYS A 102 6.90 11.72 8.64
C LYS A 102 7.61 11.27 9.92
N LEU A 103 8.81 10.68 9.79
CA LEU A 103 9.62 10.25 10.93
C LEU A 103 10.06 11.42 11.81
N SER A 104 10.40 12.58 11.24
CA SER A 104 10.76 13.77 12.03
C SER A 104 9.61 14.29 12.90
N LYS A 105 8.36 14.13 12.45
CA LYS A 105 7.19 14.43 13.28
C LYS A 105 7.06 13.47 14.45
N ILE A 106 7.34 12.19 14.21
CA ILE A 106 7.29 11.13 15.22
C ILE A 106 8.38 11.32 16.27
N VAL A 107 9.61 11.59 15.83
CA VAL A 107 10.74 11.85 16.71
C VAL A 107 10.54 13.13 17.53
N ARG A 108 9.93 14.17 16.94
CA ARG A 108 9.54 15.37 17.70
C ARG A 108 8.45 15.07 18.73
N ALA A 109 7.45 14.27 18.37
CA ALA A 109 6.42 13.84 19.32
C ALA A 109 7.06 13.09 20.49
N GLN A 110 7.96 12.13 20.21
CA GLN A 110 8.72 11.40 21.23
C GLN A 110 9.55 12.32 22.12
N ALA A 111 10.19 13.34 21.56
CA ALA A 111 10.97 14.30 22.34
C ALA A 111 10.09 15.22 23.22
N MET A 112 8.85 15.45 22.81
CA MET A 112 7.89 16.29 23.56
C MET A 112 7.17 15.51 24.66
N THR A 113 6.83 14.25 24.39
CA THR A 113 6.08 13.42 25.35
C THR A 113 6.99 12.59 26.24
N GLU A 114 8.23 12.34 25.84
CA GLU A 114 9.16 11.37 26.44
C GLU A 114 8.63 9.91 26.45
N GLU A 115 7.46 9.69 25.84
CA GLU A 115 6.80 8.39 25.74
C GLU A 115 7.27 7.56 24.54
N ILE A 116 6.92 6.28 24.57
CA ILE A 116 7.11 5.37 23.43
C ILE A 116 6.22 5.83 22.28
N VAL A 117 6.78 5.94 21.07
CA VAL A 117 6.03 6.32 19.87
C VAL A 117 6.05 5.23 18.81
N CYS A 118 4.93 5.07 18.13
CA CYS A 118 4.78 4.14 17.02
C CYS A 118 4.65 4.90 15.69
N PRO A 119 5.44 4.55 14.66
CA PRO A 119 5.17 4.98 13.30
C PRO A 119 3.85 4.38 12.78
N PRO A 120 3.23 4.98 11.74
CA PRO A 120 2.14 4.36 11.00
C PRO A 120 2.56 3.05 10.33
N ALA A 121 1.62 2.10 10.21
CA ALA A 121 1.87 0.78 9.65
C ALA A 121 2.34 0.81 8.18
N ASP A 122 1.84 1.74 7.36
CA ASP A 122 2.24 1.91 5.97
C ASP A 122 3.71 2.36 5.83
N ILE A 123 4.16 3.26 6.70
CA ILE A 123 5.55 3.69 6.76
C ILE A 123 6.46 2.53 7.17
N MET A 124 6.07 1.77 8.21
CA MET A 124 6.84 0.60 8.63
C MET A 124 6.91 -0.46 7.55
N GLY A 125 5.79 -0.77 6.89
CA GLY A 125 5.74 -1.72 5.77
C GLY A 125 6.67 -1.31 4.62
N CYS A 126 6.73 -0.01 4.28
CA CYS A 126 7.67 0.48 3.29
C CYS A 126 9.13 0.35 3.71
N VAL A 127 9.48 0.70 4.94
CA VAL A 127 10.87 0.57 5.42
C VAL A 127 11.29 -0.90 5.45
N ILE A 128 10.40 -1.80 5.88
CA ILE A 128 10.63 -3.25 5.85
C ILE A 128 10.80 -3.75 4.42
N ALA A 129 9.92 -3.35 3.49
CA ALA A 129 10.04 -3.72 2.07
C ALA A 129 11.38 -3.27 1.47
N ALA A 130 11.81 -2.05 1.76
CA ALA A 130 13.08 -1.48 1.30
C ALA A 130 14.30 -2.24 1.87
N ILE A 131 14.32 -2.50 3.17
CA ILE A 131 15.50 -3.03 3.84
C ILE A 131 15.52 -4.56 3.85
N ALA A 132 14.42 -5.22 4.20
CA ALA A 132 14.40 -6.68 4.38
C ALA A 132 14.23 -7.45 3.06
N TYR A 133 13.41 -6.95 2.14
CA TYR A 133 13.13 -7.64 0.87
C TYR A 133 14.02 -7.14 -0.24
N ARG A 134 14.03 -5.83 -0.44
CA ARG A 134 14.85 -5.22 -1.49
C ARG A 134 16.34 -5.16 -1.10
N LYS A 135 16.67 -5.29 0.18
CA LYS A 135 18.06 -5.23 0.70
C LYS A 135 18.76 -3.93 0.30
N LEU A 136 18.03 -2.83 0.30
CA LEU A 136 18.62 -1.51 0.08
C LEU A 136 19.63 -1.24 1.19
N GLN A 137 20.88 -1.02 0.78
CA GLN A 137 21.94 -0.58 1.66
C GLN A 137 22.21 0.91 1.41
N PRO A 138 22.58 1.66 2.44
CA PRO A 138 23.11 3.01 2.28
C PRO A 138 24.51 2.94 1.67
N THR A 139 24.80 3.78 0.68
CA THR A 139 26.13 3.76 0.02
C THR A 139 27.22 4.39 0.89
N ASN A 140 26.88 5.32 1.79
CA ASN A 140 27.87 6.00 2.63
C ASN A 140 27.29 6.39 4.00
N GLY A 141 28.19 6.62 4.98
CA GLY A 141 27.81 7.06 6.32
C GLY A 141 27.08 8.42 6.36
N ARG A 142 27.18 9.25 5.31
CA ARG A 142 26.49 10.55 5.24
C ARG A 142 24.99 10.41 5.09
N VAL A 143 24.50 9.31 4.50
CA VAL A 143 23.07 9.00 4.42
C VAL A 143 22.45 8.99 5.82
N PHE A 144 23.18 8.56 6.84
CA PHE A 144 22.65 8.48 8.20
C PHE A 144 22.54 9.83 8.89
N GLY A 145 23.49 10.75 8.66
CA GLY A 145 23.35 12.13 9.13
C GLY A 145 22.16 12.85 8.48
N GLN A 146 21.80 12.47 7.25
CA GLN A 146 20.60 13.00 6.59
C GLN A 146 19.30 12.29 7.03
N ASN A 147 19.40 11.09 7.62
CA ASN A 147 18.27 10.26 7.99
C ASN A 147 18.33 9.84 9.48
N GLU A 148 18.76 10.75 10.35
CA GLU A 148 18.92 10.49 11.78
C GLU A 148 17.62 9.99 12.43
N ASP A 149 16.48 10.53 12.01
CA ASP A 149 15.17 10.12 12.51
C ASP A 149 14.86 8.64 12.20
N LEU A 150 15.31 8.15 11.05
CA LEU A 150 15.13 6.75 10.65
C LEU A 150 15.98 5.83 11.51
N VAL A 151 17.25 6.19 11.75
CA VAL A 151 18.14 5.46 12.65
C VAL A 151 17.63 5.51 14.08
N LYS A 152 17.19 6.67 14.55
CA LYS A 152 16.66 6.83 15.89
C LYS A 152 15.43 5.96 16.08
N LEU A 153 14.46 6.03 15.17
CA LEU A 153 13.19 5.32 15.35
C LEU A 153 13.31 3.81 15.19
N PHE A 154 13.98 3.34 14.13
CA PHE A 154 14.07 1.90 13.84
C PHE A 154 15.32 1.23 14.42
N GLY A 155 16.40 1.97 14.60
CA GLY A 155 17.63 1.46 15.20
C GLY A 155 17.65 1.59 16.73
N LYS A 156 17.33 2.76 17.29
CA LYS A 156 17.42 3.01 18.74
C LYS A 156 16.12 2.71 19.49
N LEU A 157 14.98 3.15 18.97
CA LEU A 157 13.65 3.02 19.61
C LEU A 157 12.90 1.74 19.23
N ASN A 158 13.50 0.88 18.40
CA ASN A 158 12.91 -0.37 17.93
C ASN A 158 11.48 -0.23 17.36
N GLY A 159 11.24 0.79 16.53
CA GLY A 159 9.92 1.09 15.97
C GLY A 159 9.23 -0.10 15.29
N THR A 160 10.00 -1.05 14.75
CA THR A 160 9.49 -2.26 14.08
C THR A 160 8.78 -3.23 15.02
N GLN A 161 9.13 -3.26 16.31
CA GLN A 161 8.47 -4.09 17.32
C GLN A 161 6.97 -3.77 17.43
N TRP A 162 6.57 -2.55 17.12
CA TRP A 162 5.20 -2.06 17.25
C TRP A 162 4.32 -2.31 16.01
N LEU A 163 4.86 -2.92 14.95
CA LEU A 163 4.11 -3.27 13.75
C LEU A 163 2.81 -4.06 14.02
N PRO A 164 2.78 -5.16 14.82
CA PRO A 164 1.54 -5.87 15.13
C PRO A 164 0.47 -4.95 15.72
N ILE A 165 0.87 -4.03 16.59
CA ILE A 165 -0.03 -3.09 17.25
C ILE A 165 -0.58 -2.09 16.23
N ALA A 166 0.30 -1.49 15.42
CA ALA A 166 -0.09 -0.52 14.40
C ALA A 166 -1.05 -1.09 13.36
N ILE A 167 -0.93 -2.37 13.00
CA ILE A 167 -1.88 -3.05 12.11
C ILE A 167 -3.24 -3.20 12.80
N GLN A 168 -3.27 -3.67 14.05
CA GLN A 168 -4.52 -3.88 14.81
C GLN A 168 -5.31 -2.58 15.02
N VAL A 169 -4.63 -1.48 15.33
CA VAL A 169 -5.29 -0.18 15.59
C VAL A 169 -5.48 0.68 14.34
N PHE A 170 -5.06 0.21 13.16
CA PHE A 170 -5.02 1.00 11.92
C PHE A 170 -6.38 1.62 11.58
N HIS A 171 -7.48 0.93 11.83
CA HIS A 171 -8.83 1.44 11.55
C HIS A 171 -9.16 2.72 12.33
N LYS A 172 -8.52 2.97 13.49
CA LYS A 172 -8.66 4.19 14.28
C LYS A 172 -7.58 5.23 13.95
N THR A 173 -6.32 4.82 13.96
CA THR A 173 -5.17 5.74 13.83
C THR A 173 -4.86 6.11 12.38
N LYS A 174 -5.26 5.26 11.43
CA LYS A 174 -5.01 5.37 9.99
C LYS A 174 -3.51 5.60 9.71
N LEU A 175 -3.19 6.72 9.06
CA LEU A 175 -1.82 7.11 8.68
C LEU A 175 -1.16 8.02 9.72
N SER A 176 -1.72 8.08 10.93
CA SER A 176 -1.26 8.95 12.01
C SER A 176 -0.35 8.19 12.95
N PRO A 177 0.77 8.79 13.38
CA PRO A 177 1.56 8.21 14.46
C PRO A 177 0.81 8.30 15.79
N PHE A 178 1.21 7.46 16.72
CA PHE A 178 0.58 7.40 18.04
C PHE A 178 1.61 7.12 19.13
N VAL A 179 1.24 7.51 20.34
CA VAL A 179 1.98 7.21 21.57
C VAL A 179 1.52 5.86 22.09
N ILE A 180 2.42 5.10 22.70
CA ILE A 180 2.12 3.81 23.32
C ILE A 180 2.15 3.96 24.83
N GLU A 181 1.08 3.48 25.45
CA GLU A 181 0.96 3.33 26.89
C GLU A 181 0.99 1.84 27.21
N LEU A 182 1.95 1.40 28.03
CA LEU A 182 2.11 -0.01 28.36
C LEU A 182 1.16 -0.44 29.47
N ASP A 183 0.41 -1.49 29.22
CA ASP A 183 -0.47 -2.14 30.20
C ASP A 183 -0.45 -3.66 29.96
N GLU A 184 0.19 -4.40 30.86
CA GLU A 184 0.32 -5.86 30.77
C GLU A 184 -1.01 -6.60 30.97
N THR A 185 -2.03 -5.93 31.53
CA THR A 185 -3.38 -6.48 31.65
C THR A 185 -4.19 -6.36 30.35
N CYS A 186 -3.69 -5.55 29.41
CA CYS A 186 -4.35 -5.26 28.15
C CYS A 186 -4.32 -6.48 27.21
N GLN A 187 -5.48 -7.09 26.98
CA GLN A 187 -5.60 -8.24 26.07
C GLN A 187 -5.53 -7.86 24.59
N LYS A 188 -6.05 -6.67 24.24
CA LYS A 188 -6.10 -6.15 22.85
C LYS A 188 -5.80 -4.66 22.85
N PRO A 189 -5.04 -4.15 21.87
CA PRO A 189 -4.69 -2.73 21.82
C PRO A 189 -5.93 -1.84 21.75
N VAL A 190 -5.96 -0.80 22.58
CA VAL A 190 -7.05 0.19 22.62
C VAL A 190 -6.49 1.54 22.19
N ALA A 191 -7.00 2.10 21.09
CA ALA A 191 -6.63 3.43 20.63
C ALA A 191 -7.69 4.47 21.00
N GLU A 192 -7.24 5.57 21.60
CA GLU A 192 -8.04 6.73 22.02
C GLU A 192 -7.32 8.03 21.69
N GLN A 193 -8.08 9.11 21.50
CA GLN A 193 -7.48 10.44 21.42
C GLN A 193 -7.42 11.04 22.83
N LYS A 194 -6.20 11.36 23.28
CA LYS A 194 -5.97 12.06 24.56
C LYS A 194 -5.28 13.39 24.26
N PHE A 195 -5.57 14.40 25.09
CA PHE A 195 -4.80 15.65 25.08
C PHE A 195 -3.51 15.44 25.88
N VAL A 196 -2.38 15.49 25.19
CA VAL A 196 -1.04 15.63 25.80
C VAL A 196 -0.63 17.09 25.76
N ALA A 197 0.44 17.46 26.46
CA ALA A 197 0.92 18.85 26.55
C ALA A 197 1.09 19.55 25.18
N SER A 198 1.34 18.79 24.12
CA SER A 198 1.52 19.26 22.74
C SER A 198 0.24 19.26 21.88
N GLY A 199 -0.94 18.94 22.44
CA GLY A 199 -2.21 18.87 21.74
C GLY A 199 -2.83 17.47 21.70
N PRO A 200 -3.89 17.26 20.90
CA PRO A 200 -4.52 15.94 20.78
C PRO A 200 -3.59 14.95 20.07
N PHE A 201 -3.32 13.82 20.71
CA PHE A 201 -2.59 12.70 20.13
C PHE A 201 -3.39 11.41 20.28
N TRP A 202 -3.16 10.49 19.34
CA TRP A 202 -3.55 9.11 19.53
C TRP A 202 -2.65 8.47 20.58
N VAL A 203 -3.27 7.87 21.60
CA VAL A 203 -2.63 7.04 22.60
C VAL A 203 -3.18 5.63 22.44
N VAL A 204 -2.28 4.66 22.35
CA VAL A 204 -2.60 3.25 22.23
C VAL A 204 -2.13 2.54 23.48
N THR A 205 -3.08 2.10 24.29
CA THR A 205 -2.80 1.27 25.46
C THR A 205 -2.69 -0.18 25.02
N THR A 206 -1.58 -0.83 25.33
CA THR A 206 -1.30 -2.20 24.89
C THR A 206 -0.22 -2.88 25.75
N ARG A 207 -0.17 -4.21 25.71
CA ARG A 207 0.95 -4.99 26.25
C ARG A 207 2.16 -4.93 25.33
N MET A 208 3.34 -5.22 25.86
CA MET A 208 4.55 -5.35 25.04
C MET A 208 4.39 -6.50 24.02
N PRO A 209 4.53 -6.23 22.70
CA PRO A 209 4.47 -7.29 21.70
C PRO A 209 5.79 -8.10 21.67
N ASP A 210 5.69 -9.34 21.19
CA ASP A 210 6.85 -10.19 20.94
C ASP A 210 7.84 -9.53 19.97
N MET A 211 9.10 -9.95 20.04
CA MET A 211 10.14 -9.44 19.14
C MET A 211 9.76 -9.68 17.68
N ASN A 212 9.83 -8.63 16.88
CA ASN A 212 9.53 -8.71 15.47
C ASN A 212 10.71 -9.30 14.70
N ARG A 213 10.47 -10.27 13.80
CA ARG A 213 11.53 -10.93 13.03
C ARG A 213 12.42 -9.98 12.22
N TYR A 214 11.90 -8.82 11.82
CA TYR A 214 12.63 -7.82 11.04
C TYR A 214 13.54 -6.94 11.90
N GLU A 215 13.37 -6.92 13.23
CA GLU A 215 14.14 -6.07 14.14
C GLU A 215 15.64 -6.20 13.90
N SER A 216 16.16 -7.44 13.90
CA SER A 216 17.59 -7.69 13.71
C SER A 216 18.09 -7.18 12.35
N ILE A 217 17.28 -7.32 11.30
CA ILE A 217 17.62 -6.91 9.94
C ILE A 217 17.72 -5.38 9.87
N LEU A 218 16.69 -4.66 10.34
CA LEU A 218 16.71 -3.19 10.36
C LEU A 218 17.82 -2.67 11.28
N ARG A 219 17.97 -3.25 12.48
CA ARG A 219 19.01 -2.85 13.42
C ARG A 219 20.40 -3.02 12.79
N ASN A 220 20.66 -4.15 12.13
CA ASN A 220 21.97 -4.37 11.49
C ASN A 220 22.24 -3.34 10.38
N VAL A 221 21.29 -3.12 9.47
CA VAL A 221 21.47 -2.17 8.36
C VAL A 221 21.60 -0.72 8.85
N LEU A 222 20.88 -0.36 9.92
CA LEU A 222 20.85 1.02 10.41
C LEU A 222 21.94 1.34 11.45
N HIS A 223 22.45 0.35 12.19
CA HIS A 223 23.54 0.54 13.17
C HIS A 223 24.93 0.40 12.55
N HIS A 224 25.14 -0.51 11.60
CA HIS A 224 26.49 -0.80 11.07
C HIS A 224 27.07 0.31 10.18
N SER A 225 26.36 1.43 10.06
CA SER A 225 26.73 2.49 9.13
C SER A 225 26.65 3.89 9.72
N GLY A 226 26.34 4.00 11.03
CA GLY A 226 26.65 5.21 11.80
C GLY A 226 28.15 5.29 12.12
N PRO A 227 28.70 6.49 12.38
CA PRO A 227 30.03 6.58 12.98
C PRO A 227 29.99 5.81 14.30
N SER A 228 30.96 4.91 14.51
CA SER A 228 31.15 4.13 15.75
C SER A 228 30.89 5.02 16.97
N VAL A 229 29.69 4.95 17.53
CA VAL A 229 29.33 5.68 18.73
C VAL A 229 30.21 5.10 19.83
N GLN A 230 31.12 5.93 20.36
CA GLN A 230 31.84 5.58 21.57
C GLN A 230 30.82 5.30 22.69
N PRO A 231 31.11 4.35 23.60
CA PRO A 231 30.15 3.82 24.58
C PRO A 231 29.85 4.79 25.75
N SER A 232 29.54 6.05 25.44
CA SER A 232 29.23 7.11 26.41
C SER A 232 27.76 7.54 26.40
N ASP A 233 26.91 7.00 25.52
CA ASP A 233 25.46 7.22 25.62
C ASP A 233 24.90 6.44 26.82
N PRO A 234 24.06 7.07 27.66
CA PRO A 234 23.44 6.39 28.79
C PRO A 234 22.65 5.18 28.30
N PRO A 235 22.64 4.07 29.05
CA PRO A 235 21.92 2.87 28.65
C PRO A 235 20.48 3.25 28.35
N ALA A 236 20.00 2.83 27.17
CA ALA A 236 18.59 2.92 26.81
C ALA A 236 17.75 2.48 28.02
N PRO A 237 16.64 3.18 28.35
CA PRO A 237 15.83 2.82 29.49
C PRO A 237 15.47 1.34 29.34
N LYS A 238 16.03 0.52 30.23
CA LYS A 238 15.59 -0.85 30.40
C LYS A 238 14.13 -0.75 30.78
N LEU A 239 13.27 -1.09 29.84
CA LEU A 239 11.86 -1.37 30.10
C LEU A 239 11.80 -2.71 30.87
N GLU A 240 12.33 -2.72 32.09
CA GLU A 240 11.99 -3.75 33.07
C GLU A 240 10.66 -3.31 33.70
N PRO A 241 9.67 -4.22 33.80
CA PRO A 241 8.41 -3.91 34.46
C PRO A 241 8.72 -3.51 35.90
N ASN A 242 8.29 -2.31 36.31
CA ASN A 242 8.33 -1.92 37.71
C ASN A 242 7.38 -2.87 38.47
N ASP A 243 7.92 -3.82 39.21
CA ASP A 243 7.23 -4.67 40.18
C ASP A 243 6.72 -3.83 41.36
N ASN A 244 5.81 -2.90 41.10
CA ASN A 244 5.02 -2.28 42.15
C ASN A 244 3.84 -3.20 42.44
N ALA A 245 3.98 -3.98 43.52
CA ALA A 245 2.95 -4.83 44.06
C ALA A 245 1.61 -4.08 44.17
N LEU A 246 0.61 -4.53 43.41
CA LEU A 246 -0.76 -4.05 43.53
C LEU A 246 -1.34 -4.48 44.90
N PRO A 247 -2.04 -3.60 45.63
CA PRO A 247 -2.80 -3.99 46.80
C PRO A 247 -3.96 -4.91 46.37
N SER A 248 -3.97 -6.11 46.94
CA SER A 248 -5.04 -7.11 46.84
C SER A 248 -6.36 -6.53 47.31
N VAL A 249 -7.33 -6.40 46.41
CA VAL A 249 -8.73 -6.13 46.73
C VAL A 249 -9.51 -7.44 46.57
N GLU A 250 -10.06 -7.94 47.67
CA GLU A 250 -10.90 -9.14 47.72
C GLU A 250 -12.21 -8.95 46.92
N PRO A 251 -12.76 -10.02 46.31
CA PRO A 251 -13.95 -9.93 45.48
C PRO A 251 -15.22 -9.97 46.34
N ASN A 252 -16.09 -8.98 46.17
CA ASN A 252 -17.46 -9.08 46.65
C ASN A 252 -18.31 -9.84 45.62
N GLU A 253 -18.76 -11.03 46.05
CA GLU A 253 -19.86 -11.77 45.45
C GLU A 253 -21.13 -10.93 45.48
N THR A 254 -21.89 -10.89 44.38
CA THR A 254 -23.37 -10.96 44.46
C THR A 254 -24.02 -11.23 43.10
N THR A 255 -24.75 -12.35 43.09
CA THR A 255 -26.11 -12.50 42.56
C THR A 255 -26.32 -12.69 41.06
N ASN A 256 -26.50 -13.97 40.72
CA ASN A 256 -27.22 -14.46 39.54
C ASN A 256 -28.67 -13.95 39.49
N ALA A 257 -29.13 -13.59 38.29
CA ALA A 257 -30.54 -13.78 37.89
C ALA A 257 -30.62 -14.14 36.39
N PRO A 258 -31.56 -15.03 35.99
CA PRO A 258 -31.60 -15.63 34.66
C PRO A 258 -32.42 -14.80 33.68
N ILE A 259 -32.04 -14.82 32.40
CA ILE A 259 -32.88 -14.26 31.32
C ILE A 259 -33.25 -15.37 30.35
N SER A 260 -34.55 -15.43 30.13
CA SER A 260 -35.35 -16.45 29.47
C SER A 260 -35.05 -16.61 27.97
N ILE A 261 -35.18 -17.85 27.53
CA ILE A 261 -35.32 -18.27 26.13
C ILE A 261 -36.76 -17.97 25.69
N SER A 262 -36.94 -17.30 24.55
CA SER A 262 -38.19 -17.32 23.78
C SER A 262 -37.88 -17.53 22.30
N GLU A 263 -38.51 -18.56 21.75
CA GLU A 263 -38.57 -18.95 20.33
C GLU A 263 -39.68 -18.18 19.59
N ASP A 264 -39.56 -18.19 18.26
CA ASP A 264 -40.54 -17.89 17.19
C ASP A 264 -41.07 -16.45 17.00
N ASP A 265 -40.94 -15.88 15.79
CA ASP A 265 -41.81 -16.24 14.66
C ASP A 265 -41.34 -15.63 13.32
N ASP A 266 -41.67 -16.35 12.24
CA ASP A 266 -41.30 -16.14 10.84
C ASP A 266 -42.02 -14.96 10.17
N THR A 267 -41.31 -14.21 9.34
CA THR A 267 -41.91 -13.54 8.16
C THR A 267 -40.91 -13.53 7.00
N GLU A 268 -41.12 -14.45 6.05
CA GLU A 268 -40.43 -14.52 4.77
C GLU A 268 -40.65 -13.23 3.95
N ASN A 269 -39.58 -12.45 3.78
CA ASN A 269 -39.49 -11.45 2.71
C ASN A 269 -38.53 -11.98 1.65
N ASN A 270 -39.08 -12.48 0.54
CA ASN A 270 -38.33 -12.91 -0.63
C ASN A 270 -37.75 -11.70 -1.38
N THR A 271 -36.63 -11.16 -0.87
CA THR A 271 -35.75 -10.26 -1.62
C THR A 271 -34.50 -11.03 -2.02
N ILE A 272 -34.45 -11.43 -3.30
CA ILE A 272 -33.24 -11.99 -3.90
C ILE A 272 -32.12 -10.97 -3.76
N THR A 273 -31.16 -11.26 -2.89
CA THR A 273 -30.00 -10.39 -2.69
C THR A 273 -29.11 -10.42 -3.95
N LEU A 274 -28.39 -9.33 -4.22
CA LEU A 274 -27.40 -9.25 -5.31
C LEU A 274 -26.38 -10.41 -5.28
N ARG A 275 -26.18 -10.98 -4.07
CA ARG A 275 -25.32 -12.13 -3.80
C ARG A 275 -25.94 -13.44 -4.30
N GLU A 276 -27.25 -13.65 -4.14
CA GLU A 276 -27.99 -14.77 -4.73
C GLU A 276 -28.01 -14.69 -6.26
N TYR A 277 -28.27 -13.50 -6.83
CA TYR A 277 -28.27 -13.28 -8.28
C TYR A 277 -26.90 -13.57 -8.93
N SER A 278 -25.82 -13.16 -8.26
CA SER A 278 -24.45 -13.44 -8.71
C SER A 278 -24.08 -14.93 -8.62
N ARG A 279 -24.66 -15.68 -7.68
CA ARG A 279 -24.50 -17.15 -7.61
C ARG A 279 -25.30 -17.85 -8.71
N GLN A 280 -26.51 -17.39 -9.03
CA GLN A 280 -27.30 -17.91 -10.16
C GLN A 280 -26.63 -17.64 -11.52
N MET A 281 -25.99 -16.48 -11.69
CA MET A 281 -25.25 -16.17 -12.93
C MET A 281 -23.98 -17.01 -13.10
N LYS A 282 -23.38 -17.49 -12.00
CA LYS A 282 -22.24 -18.42 -12.05
C LYS A 282 -22.66 -19.87 -12.32
N SER A 283 -23.85 -20.29 -11.86
CA SER A 283 -24.37 -21.64 -12.14
C SER A 283 -24.92 -21.79 -13.56
N LEU A 284 -25.39 -20.69 -14.17
CA LEU A 284 -25.70 -20.60 -15.60
C LEU A 284 -24.43 -20.33 -16.42
N GLY A 285 -23.49 -21.29 -16.41
CA GLY A 285 -22.30 -21.31 -17.25
C GLY A 285 -22.64 -21.42 -18.75
N LYS A 286 -23.29 -20.40 -19.32
CA LYS A 286 -23.51 -20.27 -20.76
C LYS A 286 -22.45 -19.34 -21.32
N ARG A 287 -21.54 -19.94 -22.10
CA ARG A 287 -20.59 -19.26 -22.98
C ARG A 287 -21.29 -18.13 -23.73
N LEU A 288 -20.65 -16.95 -23.78
CA LEU A 288 -21.11 -15.82 -24.58
C LEU A 288 -21.49 -16.28 -25.99
N PRO A 289 -22.63 -15.83 -26.55
CA PRO A 289 -23.08 -16.23 -27.88
C PRO A 289 -22.03 -15.90 -28.94
N THR A 290 -21.97 -16.75 -29.96
CA THR A 290 -20.97 -16.74 -31.05
C THR A 290 -20.82 -15.40 -31.78
N ARG A 291 -21.80 -14.50 -31.68
CA ARG A 291 -21.80 -13.15 -32.28
C ARG A 291 -20.82 -12.19 -31.60
N ASP A 292 -20.71 -12.23 -30.27
CA ASP A 292 -19.84 -11.32 -29.51
C ASP A 292 -18.36 -11.68 -29.69
N ARG A 293 -18.09 -12.97 -29.92
CA ARG A 293 -16.74 -13.46 -30.25
C ARG A 293 -16.28 -13.01 -31.64
N ALA A 294 -17.20 -12.86 -32.59
CA ALA A 294 -16.91 -12.34 -33.92
C ALA A 294 -16.66 -10.82 -33.90
N ILE A 295 -17.41 -10.08 -33.09
CA ILE A 295 -17.23 -8.63 -32.89
C ILE A 295 -15.88 -8.36 -32.21
N ALA A 296 -15.55 -9.07 -31.13
CA ALA A 296 -14.28 -8.96 -30.44
C ALA A 296 -13.08 -9.32 -31.34
N ARG A 297 -13.22 -10.34 -32.22
CA ARG A 297 -12.17 -10.70 -33.19
C ARG A 297 -12.03 -9.66 -34.31
N ARG A 298 -13.11 -9.01 -34.74
CA ARG A 298 -13.07 -7.94 -35.76
C ARG A 298 -12.40 -6.69 -35.19
N ALA A 299 -12.76 -6.27 -33.98
CA ALA A 299 -12.11 -5.14 -33.28
C ALA A 299 -10.61 -5.37 -33.10
N ARG A 300 -10.20 -6.59 -32.74
CA ARG A 300 -8.78 -6.93 -32.56
C ARG A 300 -7.97 -6.95 -33.87
N ARG A 301 -8.61 -7.18 -35.03
CA ARG A 301 -7.96 -7.09 -36.35
C ARG A 301 -7.83 -5.64 -36.83
N GLU A 302 -8.82 -4.80 -36.53
CA GLU A 302 -8.78 -3.35 -36.80
C GLU A 302 -7.66 -2.68 -36.01
N MET A 303 -7.49 -3.03 -34.73
CA MET A 303 -6.41 -2.50 -33.87
C MET A 303 -4.99 -2.91 -34.29
N MET A 304 -4.84 -3.96 -35.12
CA MET A 304 -3.53 -4.48 -35.55
C MET A 304 -3.11 -4.00 -36.94
N LYS A 305 -3.96 -3.23 -37.65
CA LYS A 305 -3.57 -2.56 -38.88
C LYS A 305 -2.77 -1.29 -38.55
N LYS A 306 -1.48 -1.29 -38.88
CA LYS A 306 -0.65 -0.07 -38.83
C LYS A 306 -1.15 0.91 -39.90
N PRO A 307 -1.35 2.21 -39.59
CA PRO A 307 -1.59 3.22 -40.60
C PRO A 307 -0.26 3.68 -41.19
N GLY A 308 -0.15 3.64 -42.51
CA GLY A 308 0.98 4.26 -43.22
C GLY A 308 1.07 3.77 -44.66
N GLU A 309 0.45 4.54 -45.57
CA GLU A 309 0.94 4.78 -46.94
C GLU A 309 0.05 5.86 -47.58
N ALA A 310 0.46 7.13 -47.45
CA ALA A 310 0.26 8.18 -48.45
C ALA A 310 0.93 9.50 -48.02
N GLY A 311 1.93 9.93 -48.80
CA GLY A 311 2.14 11.35 -49.12
C GLY A 311 3.15 12.13 -48.28
N GLU A 312 4.29 12.41 -48.90
CA GLU A 312 5.37 13.32 -48.47
C GLU A 312 4.98 14.81 -48.57
N GLN A 313 5.48 15.65 -47.64
CA GLN A 313 6.12 16.98 -47.90
C GLN A 313 6.63 17.64 -46.58
N GLU A 314 7.96 17.62 -46.40
CA GLU A 314 8.91 18.75 -46.14
C GLU A 314 8.33 20.14 -45.67
N ILE A 315 8.79 20.91 -44.66
CA ILE A 315 10.13 21.28 -44.10
C ILE A 315 10.04 21.89 -42.66
N GLU A 316 11.09 21.63 -41.86
CA GLU A 316 11.73 22.29 -40.67
C GLU A 316 10.98 23.19 -39.65
N GLU A 317 11.02 22.79 -38.37
CA GLU A 317 11.85 23.47 -37.34
C GLU A 317 12.18 22.50 -36.17
N VAL A 318 13.43 22.50 -35.71
CA VAL A 318 14.02 21.49 -34.82
C VAL A 318 13.56 21.65 -33.36
N GLY A 319 12.81 20.66 -32.87
CA GLY A 319 12.60 20.39 -31.44
C GLY A 319 12.67 18.87 -31.16
N PRO A 320 12.98 18.42 -29.93
CA PRO A 320 13.14 16.99 -29.63
C PRO A 320 11.81 16.24 -29.83
N PRO A 321 11.82 14.93 -30.13
CA PRO A 321 10.61 14.22 -30.54
C PRO A 321 9.61 14.13 -29.39
N LYS A 322 8.56 14.95 -29.45
CA LYS A 322 7.30 14.72 -28.73
C LYS A 322 6.44 13.77 -29.56
N GLU A 323 6.80 12.48 -29.56
CA GLU A 323 5.80 11.43 -29.75
C GLU A 323 5.21 11.05 -28.39
N TYR A 324 4.68 12.05 -27.68
CA TYR A 324 3.49 11.80 -26.88
C TYR A 324 2.36 11.85 -27.89
N PHE A 325 1.87 10.69 -28.32
CA PHE A 325 0.50 10.58 -28.81
C PHE A 325 -0.38 11.47 -27.92
N ASP A 326 -1.29 12.24 -28.51
CA ASP A 326 -2.29 13.06 -27.80
C ASP A 326 -3.18 12.17 -26.91
N SER A 327 -2.61 11.75 -25.79
CA SER A 327 -3.13 10.70 -24.91
C SER A 327 -4.47 11.13 -24.34
N TYR A 328 -4.63 12.42 -24.08
CA TYR A 328 -5.89 12.98 -23.62
C TYR A 328 -6.99 12.90 -24.67
N THR A 329 -6.73 13.25 -25.93
CA THR A 329 -7.74 13.19 -27.00
C THR A 329 -8.23 11.77 -27.19
N HIS A 330 -7.29 10.81 -27.24
CA HIS A 330 -7.63 9.40 -27.35
C HIS A 330 -8.42 8.88 -26.15
N LEU A 331 -8.01 9.22 -24.93
CA LEU A 331 -8.70 8.81 -23.72
C LEU A 331 -10.10 9.44 -23.62
N LYS A 332 -10.26 10.68 -24.06
CA LYS A 332 -11.56 11.35 -24.16
C LYS A 332 -12.50 10.65 -25.12
N ASP A 333 -12.01 10.19 -26.27
CA ASP A 333 -12.83 9.47 -27.25
C ASP A 333 -13.25 8.09 -26.73
N VAL A 334 -12.34 7.36 -26.08
CA VAL A 334 -12.65 6.08 -25.43
C VAL A 334 -13.66 6.29 -24.30
N TRP A 335 -13.51 7.35 -23.50
CA TRP A 335 -14.45 7.70 -22.43
C TRP A 335 -15.86 7.97 -22.97
N LYS A 336 -15.98 8.80 -24.01
CA LYS A 336 -17.27 9.06 -24.68
C LYS A 336 -17.88 7.79 -25.26
N THR A 337 -17.06 6.94 -25.89
CA THR A 337 -17.51 5.66 -26.46
C THR A 337 -18.04 4.74 -25.35
N CYS A 338 -17.42 4.74 -24.17
CA CYS A 338 -17.92 4.00 -23.02
C CYS A 338 -19.28 4.53 -22.56
N LEU A 339 -19.45 5.85 -22.39
CA LEU A 339 -20.74 6.44 -22.03
C LEU A 339 -21.84 6.08 -23.02
N GLN A 340 -21.56 6.17 -24.32
CA GLN A 340 -22.54 5.89 -25.38
C GLN A 340 -22.95 4.41 -25.47
N ASN A 341 -22.08 3.47 -25.09
CA ASN A 341 -22.33 2.03 -25.24
C ASN A 341 -22.64 1.32 -23.91
N GLN A 342 -22.31 1.94 -22.77
CA GLN A 342 -22.41 1.37 -21.44
C GLN A 342 -22.85 2.47 -20.46
N VAL A 343 -23.78 2.16 -19.56
CA VAL A 343 -24.31 3.12 -18.57
C VAL A 343 -23.23 3.62 -17.59
N SER A 344 -22.02 3.03 -17.57
CA SER A 344 -20.95 3.41 -16.64
C SER A 344 -19.55 3.29 -17.22
N ILE A 345 -18.65 4.16 -16.78
CA ILE A 345 -17.22 4.09 -17.12
C ILE A 345 -16.52 2.96 -16.33
N PRO A 346 -15.79 2.04 -17.01
CA PRO A 346 -15.03 0.98 -16.33
C PRO A 346 -13.93 1.52 -15.40
N ASN A 347 -13.75 0.91 -14.22
CA ASN A 347 -12.72 1.31 -13.25
C ASN A 347 -11.29 1.30 -13.82
N SER A 348 -10.99 0.38 -14.74
CA SER A 348 -9.69 0.33 -15.40
C SER A 348 -9.40 1.58 -16.25
N LEU A 349 -10.43 2.19 -16.86
CA LEU A 349 -10.29 3.42 -17.62
C LEU A 349 -10.12 4.62 -16.70
N ARG A 350 -10.81 4.66 -15.55
CA ARG A 350 -10.61 5.69 -14.52
C ARG A 350 -9.18 5.74 -14.01
N VAL A 351 -8.62 4.59 -13.62
CA VAL A 351 -7.22 4.49 -13.17
C VAL A 351 -6.23 4.97 -14.24
N LEU A 352 -6.53 4.69 -15.51
CA LEU A 352 -5.67 5.08 -16.62
C LEU A 352 -5.75 6.59 -16.90
N VAL A 353 -6.95 7.19 -16.80
CA VAL A 353 -7.15 8.64 -16.87
C VAL A 353 -6.46 9.36 -15.70
N ASP A 354 -6.59 8.86 -14.47
CA ASP A 354 -5.93 9.45 -13.30
C ASP A 354 -4.40 9.44 -13.43
N HIS A 355 -3.84 8.44 -14.13
CA HIS A 355 -2.40 8.32 -14.28
C HIS A 355 -1.83 9.17 -15.43
N HIS A 356 -2.61 9.37 -16.50
CA HIS A 356 -2.11 9.99 -17.75
C HIS A 356 -2.67 11.38 -18.04
N CYS A 357 -3.71 11.82 -17.32
CA CYS A 357 -4.33 13.13 -17.51
C CYS A 357 -3.95 14.09 -16.38
N THR A 358 -3.95 15.39 -16.67
CA THR A 358 -3.85 16.42 -15.64
C THR A 358 -5.15 16.49 -14.83
N PRO A 359 -5.14 17.01 -13.59
CA PRO A 359 -6.37 17.16 -12.79
C PRO A 359 -7.50 17.91 -13.52
N SER A 360 -7.17 18.94 -14.33
CA SER A 360 -8.15 19.66 -15.15
C SER A 360 -8.78 18.80 -16.23
N GLN A 361 -8.01 17.88 -16.82
CA GLN A 361 -8.47 16.92 -17.82
C GLN A 361 -9.34 15.83 -17.18
N VAL A 362 -8.95 15.32 -16.01
CA VAL A 362 -9.76 14.36 -15.21
C VAL A 362 -11.10 15.00 -14.82
N PHE A 363 -11.07 16.25 -14.35
CA PHE A 363 -12.28 17.01 -14.02
C PHE A 363 -13.21 17.14 -15.23
N HIS A 364 -12.68 17.55 -16.39
CA HIS A 364 -13.48 17.68 -17.62
C HIS A 364 -14.13 16.35 -18.05
N LEU A 365 -13.44 15.20 -17.92
CA LEU A 365 -14.03 13.89 -18.24
C LEU A 365 -15.11 13.47 -17.24
N THR A 366 -14.97 13.87 -15.98
CA THR A 366 -15.98 13.60 -14.94
C THR A 366 -17.23 14.44 -15.15
N GLU A 367 -17.10 15.72 -15.54
CA GLU A 367 -18.24 16.56 -15.89
C GLU A 367 -18.98 16.02 -17.13
N LEU A 368 -18.26 15.54 -18.15
CA LEU A 368 -18.88 14.89 -19.31
C LEU A 368 -19.70 13.63 -18.94
N GLU A 369 -19.21 12.85 -17.98
CA GLU A 369 -19.96 11.69 -17.47
C GLU A 369 -21.23 12.12 -16.73
N LYS A 370 -21.14 13.18 -15.92
CA LYS A 370 -22.27 13.73 -15.18
C LYS A 370 -23.34 14.29 -16.12
N GLU A 371 -22.96 15.11 -17.10
CA GLU A 371 -23.87 15.66 -18.11
C GLU A 371 -24.64 14.55 -18.85
N TYR A 372 -23.93 13.48 -19.25
CA TYR A 372 -24.54 12.35 -19.95
C TYR A 372 -25.54 11.59 -19.07
N LEU A 373 -25.25 11.42 -17.78
CA LEU A 373 -26.18 10.76 -16.83
C LEU A 373 -27.43 11.62 -16.60
N GLU A 374 -27.30 12.94 -16.56
CA GLU A 374 -28.44 13.87 -16.45
C GLU A 374 -29.33 13.82 -17.70
N GLU A 375 -28.74 13.78 -18.91
CA GLU A 375 -29.46 13.59 -20.17
C GLU A 375 -30.24 12.26 -20.21
N MET A 376 -29.59 11.15 -19.84
CA MET A 376 -30.24 9.84 -19.79
C MET A 376 -31.40 9.78 -18.77
N GLN A 377 -31.30 10.51 -17.67
CA GLN A 377 -32.36 10.52 -16.65
C GLN A 377 -33.59 11.29 -17.14
N MET A 378 -33.41 12.36 -17.92
CA MET A 378 -34.51 13.10 -18.54
C MET A 378 -35.23 12.32 -19.65
N GLU A 379 -34.53 11.43 -20.37
CA GLU A 379 -35.16 10.57 -21.40
C GLU A 379 -36.03 9.44 -20.83
N VAL A 380 -35.87 9.10 -19.55
CA VAL A 380 -36.66 8.03 -18.89
C VAL A 380 -37.94 8.57 -18.24
N ASP A 381 -37.94 9.85 -17.86
CA ASP A 381 -39.05 10.51 -17.15
C ASP A 381 -40.03 11.25 -18.09
N GLY A 382 -39.77 11.29 -19.40
CA GLY A 382 -40.64 11.88 -20.43
C GLY A 382 -41.23 10.84 -21.37
#